data_AF-A0A9W9H7M9-F1
#
_entry.id   AF-A0A9W9H7M9-F1
#
_cell.length_a   1.000
_cell.length_b   1.000
_cell.length_c   1.000
_cell.angle_alpha   90.00
_cell.angle_beta   90.00
_cell.angle_gamma   90.00
#
_symmetry.space_group_name_H-M   'P 1'
#
loop_
_entity.id
_entity.type
_entity.pdbx_description
1 polymer ?
#
loop_
_entity_poly.entity_id
_entity_poly.type
_entity_poly.pdbx_seq_one_letter_code
_entity_poly.pdbx_strand_id
1 'polypeptide(L)'
;MSQNIEADAQSRRPKKLIFAPGDIGGASDSPEPSVQPQTAVPSHLNPAEALRSNASTPDSTTEKHLMSHPARAHQFVTNPPLTISQIHGTNPLHQFNTWFHDSRLAPSSSPETCTLATAELPSGRVSARILYLKELDERGWVVYSNWGSREGKGRQVWGAGDNTGTIGSIPAPEDVGAQGNKWGALTFLWASVERQVRIEGILEPLSREESELYWQTRERGSQIGAWASWQSQELWSGEPLHLAENQRRKSVAKLQGEVPVDIDETDIDDGRALLEQRVKDMEQRFVGVETIPLPPFWGGVRLVPESVEFWQGRKSRLHDRFRYVRIEGSGVGGKAQWRVQRLSPTVHNNGFPTRTKVHDFPLDSPRFGERRIRCVERGLREAGSTTDNNTTSFAQSIAHLFGLDSSPFLELLVRGACLGLNVVCNIIMWALFTRALTAGPSTVKVSITNTASNFLATALLGMVVFREAVSGLWWLGAAMMGAGCILVGMREGA
;
A
#
# COMPACT_ATOMS: atom_id res chain seq x y z
N MET A 1 36.62 37.37 -32.65
CA MET A 1 36.39 35.94 -32.92
C MET A 1 35.96 35.23 -31.62
N SER A 2 34.98 35.78 -30.90
CA SER A 2 34.63 35.34 -29.54
C SER A 2 33.17 35.67 -29.15
N GLN A 3 32.18 35.42 -30.02
CA GLN A 3 30.76 35.67 -29.69
C GLN A 3 29.78 34.57 -30.14
N ASN A 4 30.23 33.40 -30.60
CA ASN A 4 29.34 32.36 -31.15
C ASN A 4 29.27 31.04 -30.33
N ILE A 5 29.68 31.02 -29.06
CA ILE A 5 29.65 29.78 -28.25
C ILE A 5 28.52 29.76 -27.22
N GLU A 6 27.92 30.91 -26.84
CA GLU A 6 26.88 30.93 -25.79
C GLU A 6 25.44 30.70 -26.30
N ALA A 7 25.18 30.76 -27.61
CA ALA A 7 23.82 30.62 -28.16
C ALA A 7 23.35 29.17 -28.36
N ASP A 8 24.24 28.17 -28.33
CA ASP A 8 23.90 26.78 -28.67
C ASP A 8 23.55 25.90 -27.45
N ALA A 9 23.56 26.49 -26.25
CA ALA A 9 23.26 25.79 -24.99
C ALA A 9 21.76 25.77 -24.61
N GLN A 10 20.90 26.53 -25.31
CA GLN A 10 19.52 26.80 -24.88
C GLN A 10 18.40 26.08 -25.65
N SER A 11 18.69 25.19 -26.61
CA SER A 11 17.61 24.48 -27.35
C SER A 11 17.84 23.00 -27.63
N ARG A 12 18.68 22.29 -26.87
CA ARG A 12 18.69 20.82 -26.95
C ARG A 12 17.48 20.27 -26.19
N ARG A 13 16.41 19.97 -26.95
CA ARG A 13 15.25 19.21 -26.47
C ARG A 13 15.76 17.91 -25.81
N PRO A 14 15.22 17.50 -24.65
CA PRO A 14 15.69 16.30 -23.96
C PRO A 14 15.50 15.08 -24.86
N LYS A 15 16.44 14.14 -24.82
CA LYS A 15 16.29 12.88 -25.58
C LYS A 15 15.09 12.13 -25.01
N LYS A 16 14.11 11.82 -25.87
CA LYS A 16 12.89 11.07 -25.51
C LYS A 16 12.97 9.66 -26.07
N LEU A 17 12.69 8.67 -25.23
CA LEU A 17 12.34 7.33 -25.67
C LEU A 17 10.81 7.27 -25.71
N ILE A 18 10.26 7.10 -26.90
CA ILE A 18 8.82 6.93 -27.11
C ILE A 18 8.56 5.42 -27.13
N PHE A 19 7.56 4.97 -26.39
CA PHE A 19 7.09 3.58 -26.40
C PHE A 19 5.80 3.46 -27.18
N ALA A 20 5.84 2.75 -28.30
CA ALA A 20 4.69 2.29 -29.06
C ALA A 20 4.32 0.86 -28.64
N PRO A 21 3.03 0.47 -28.77
CA PRO A 21 2.63 -0.93 -28.67
C PRO A 21 3.45 -1.77 -29.67
N GLY A 22 4.24 -2.73 -29.17
CA GLY A 22 5.07 -3.62 -30.01
C GLY A 22 6.57 -3.32 -30.05
N ASP A 23 7.09 -2.34 -29.29
CA ASP A 23 8.52 -1.99 -29.26
C ASP A 23 9.46 -3.06 -28.68
N ILE A 24 8.93 -4.22 -28.25
CA ILE A 24 9.74 -5.37 -27.85
C ILE A 24 9.83 -6.34 -29.02
N GLY A 25 11.05 -6.62 -29.48
CA GLY A 25 11.32 -7.56 -30.57
C GLY A 25 10.68 -8.92 -30.31
N GLY A 26 9.77 -9.33 -31.18
CA GLY A 26 9.04 -10.59 -31.07
C GLY A 26 9.92 -11.81 -31.34
N ALA A 27 9.89 -12.77 -30.42
CA ALA A 27 10.22 -14.16 -30.72
C ALA A 27 8.93 -14.89 -31.16
N SER A 28 9.06 -15.69 -32.21
CA SER A 28 8.01 -16.39 -32.97
C SER A 28 6.97 -17.15 -32.14
N ASP A 29 5.74 -17.12 -32.65
CA ASP A 29 4.53 -17.81 -32.19
C ASP A 29 4.74 -19.24 -31.66
N SER A 30 4.09 -19.54 -30.54
CA SER A 30 3.80 -20.91 -30.08
C SER A 30 2.31 -21.02 -29.74
N PRO A 31 1.65 -22.17 -30.00
CA PRO A 31 0.19 -22.23 -30.10
C PRO A 31 -0.50 -22.25 -28.73
N GLU A 32 -1.70 -21.65 -28.68
CA GLU A 32 -2.62 -21.66 -27.53
C GLU A 32 -3.04 -23.09 -27.12
N PRO A 33 -3.17 -23.38 -25.80
CA PRO A 33 -3.75 -24.63 -25.34
C PRO A 33 -5.29 -24.60 -25.36
N SER A 34 -5.88 -25.66 -25.91
CA SER A 34 -7.32 -25.91 -26.04
C SER A 34 -8.06 -26.01 -24.70
N VAL A 35 -9.19 -25.31 -24.58
CA VAL A 35 -10.12 -25.38 -23.44
C VAL A 35 -11.02 -26.62 -23.55
N GLN A 36 -11.14 -27.41 -22.47
CA GLN A 36 -12.10 -28.53 -22.39
C GLN A 36 -13.42 -28.10 -21.71
N PRO A 37 -14.58 -28.68 -22.07
CA PRO A 37 -15.89 -28.25 -21.56
C PRO A 37 -16.13 -28.71 -20.12
N GLN A 38 -16.62 -27.81 -19.27
CA GLN A 38 -17.06 -28.13 -17.91
C GLN A 38 -18.52 -28.63 -17.90
N THR A 39 -18.76 -29.73 -17.19
CA THR A 39 -20.06 -30.37 -16.98
C THR A 39 -21.05 -29.48 -16.20
N ALA A 40 -22.32 -29.51 -16.63
CA ALA A 40 -23.44 -28.72 -16.11
C ALA A 40 -23.79 -28.99 -14.65
N VAL A 41 -24.15 -27.93 -13.91
CA VAL A 41 -24.65 -27.96 -12.52
C VAL A 41 -26.19 -27.89 -12.55
N PRO A 42 -26.91 -28.71 -11.76
CA PRO A 42 -28.37 -28.69 -11.74
C PRO A 42 -28.94 -27.43 -11.08
N SER A 43 -29.94 -26.85 -11.74
CA SER A 43 -30.69 -25.67 -11.33
C SER A 43 -31.78 -26.04 -10.32
N HIS A 44 -31.74 -25.48 -9.10
CA HIS A 44 -32.89 -24.99 -8.31
C HIS A 44 -32.33 -24.42 -6.99
N LEU A 45 -32.29 -23.10 -6.82
CA LEU A 45 -31.92 -22.45 -5.55
C LEU A 45 -32.98 -21.41 -5.14
N ASN A 46 -33.21 -21.35 -3.83
CA ASN A 46 -34.28 -20.66 -3.12
C ASN A 46 -33.98 -19.14 -3.05
N PRO A 47 -34.95 -18.21 -3.13
CA PRO A 47 -34.67 -16.76 -3.22
C PRO A 47 -33.88 -16.17 -2.03
N ALA A 48 -33.81 -16.87 -0.90
CA ALA A 48 -33.00 -16.48 0.27
C ALA A 48 -31.49 -16.73 0.10
N GLU A 49 -31.06 -17.54 -0.89
CA GLU A 49 -29.64 -17.79 -1.18
C GLU A 49 -29.00 -16.73 -2.08
N ALA A 50 -29.80 -15.94 -2.81
CA ALA A 50 -29.31 -14.93 -3.75
C ALA A 50 -28.53 -13.76 -3.09
N LEU A 51 -28.58 -13.66 -1.75
CA LEU A 51 -27.87 -12.62 -0.97
C LEU A 51 -26.58 -13.12 -0.30
N ARG A 52 -26.22 -14.40 -0.44
CA ARG A 52 -24.92 -14.89 0.03
C ARG A 52 -23.88 -14.66 -1.06
N SER A 53 -22.81 -13.93 -0.74
CA SER A 53 -21.63 -13.93 -1.61
C SER A 53 -21.17 -15.37 -1.81
N ASN A 54 -20.90 -15.78 -3.05
CA ASN A 54 -20.23 -17.05 -3.36
C ASN A 54 -18.81 -17.17 -2.76
N ALA A 55 -18.35 -16.17 -2.01
CA ALA A 55 -17.23 -16.30 -1.10
C ALA A 55 -17.63 -17.18 0.09
N SER A 56 -17.59 -18.50 -0.09
CA SER A 56 -17.76 -19.47 0.98
C SER A 56 -16.62 -19.31 1.99
N THR A 57 -16.95 -19.25 3.28
CA THR A 57 -15.97 -19.54 4.34
C THR A 57 -15.40 -20.93 4.08
N PRO A 58 -14.06 -21.14 4.13
CA PRO A 58 -13.48 -22.46 3.86
C PRO A 58 -14.15 -23.52 4.74
N ASP A 59 -14.76 -24.52 4.12
CA ASP A 59 -15.25 -25.70 4.84
C ASP A 59 -14.10 -26.69 5.05
N SER A 60 -14.31 -27.69 5.92
CA SER A 60 -13.28 -28.69 6.25
C SER A 60 -12.77 -29.49 5.03
N THR A 61 -13.56 -29.53 3.95
CA THR A 61 -13.21 -30.12 2.65
C THR A 61 -12.28 -29.21 1.85
N THR A 62 -12.55 -27.91 1.81
CA THR A 62 -11.70 -26.87 1.22
C THR A 62 -10.36 -26.79 1.97
N GLU A 63 -10.40 -26.91 3.30
CA GLU A 63 -9.21 -26.96 4.15
C GLU A 63 -8.34 -28.19 3.85
N LYS A 64 -8.94 -29.39 3.78
CA LYS A 64 -8.22 -30.61 3.36
C LYS A 64 -7.65 -30.51 1.94
N HIS A 65 -8.37 -29.89 1.01
CA HIS A 65 -7.90 -29.69 -0.36
C HIS A 65 -6.76 -28.66 -0.46
N LEU A 66 -6.78 -27.63 0.38
CA LEU A 66 -5.68 -26.66 0.51
C LEU A 66 -4.43 -27.31 1.11
N MET A 67 -4.60 -28.16 2.13
CA MET A 67 -3.49 -28.89 2.76
C MET A 67 -2.89 -29.98 1.86
N SER A 68 -3.68 -30.57 0.95
CA SER A 68 -3.21 -31.62 0.02
C SER A 68 -2.47 -31.10 -1.20
N HIS A 69 -2.57 -29.79 -1.51
CA HIS A 69 -1.93 -29.16 -2.68
C HIS A 69 -0.96 -28.04 -2.28
N PRO A 70 0.25 -28.36 -1.75
CA PRO A 70 1.26 -27.37 -1.38
C PRO A 70 1.77 -26.53 -2.57
N ALA A 71 1.48 -26.95 -3.80
CA ALA A 71 1.91 -26.30 -5.04
C ALA A 71 1.35 -24.89 -5.28
N ARG A 72 0.26 -24.47 -4.60
CA ARG A 72 -0.29 -23.11 -4.73
C ARG A 72 0.62 -22.02 -4.12
N ALA A 73 1.65 -22.39 -3.35
CA ALA A 73 2.59 -21.45 -2.75
C ALA A 73 3.84 -21.17 -3.61
N HIS A 74 4.03 -21.85 -4.75
CA HIS A 74 5.17 -21.61 -5.65
C HIS A 74 4.90 -20.46 -6.61
N GLN A 75 5.06 -19.22 -6.12
CA GLN A 75 4.80 -18.01 -6.91
C GLN A 75 6.04 -17.50 -7.67
N PHE A 76 7.24 -17.78 -7.17
CA PHE A 76 8.50 -17.22 -7.71
C PHE A 76 9.51 -18.31 -7.96
N VAL A 77 9.93 -18.51 -9.20
CA VAL A 77 10.80 -19.60 -9.59
C VAL A 77 11.88 -19.22 -10.59
N THR A 78 11.77 -18.06 -11.23
CA THR A 78 12.45 -17.81 -12.51
C THR A 78 13.78 -17.08 -12.37
N ASN A 79 13.90 -16.17 -11.39
CA ASN A 79 15.05 -15.25 -11.36
C ASN A 79 16.20 -15.72 -10.46
N PRO A 80 17.49 -15.47 -10.81
CA PRO A 80 18.63 -15.56 -9.90
C PRO A 80 18.65 -14.43 -8.86
N PRO A 81 19.57 -14.43 -7.86
CA PRO A 81 19.76 -13.30 -6.96
C PRO A 81 20.16 -12.03 -7.72
N LEU A 82 19.50 -10.92 -7.44
CA LEU A 82 19.85 -9.61 -7.98
C LEU A 82 20.92 -8.97 -7.09
N THR A 83 22.12 -8.70 -7.62
CA THR A 83 23.23 -8.07 -6.88
C THR A 83 23.38 -6.60 -7.23
N ILE A 84 24.09 -5.83 -6.40
CA ILE A 84 24.31 -4.40 -6.65
C ILE A 84 25.07 -4.15 -7.97
N SER A 85 25.94 -5.07 -8.39
CA SER A 85 26.66 -5.01 -9.67
C SER A 85 25.76 -5.13 -10.89
N GLN A 86 24.56 -5.72 -10.74
CA GLN A 86 23.56 -5.85 -11.81
C GLN A 86 22.63 -4.63 -11.90
N ILE A 87 22.81 -3.65 -11.02
CA ILE A 87 21.97 -2.47 -10.89
C ILE A 87 22.78 -1.25 -11.36
N HIS A 88 22.18 -0.40 -12.19
CA HIS A 88 22.84 0.76 -12.74
C HIS A 88 23.16 1.78 -11.64
N GLY A 89 24.44 1.99 -11.32
CA GLY A 89 24.85 2.65 -10.08
C GLY A 89 24.39 4.09 -9.87
N THR A 90 24.05 4.83 -10.93
CA THR A 90 23.84 6.29 -10.87
C THR A 90 22.55 6.79 -11.52
N ASN A 91 21.80 5.93 -12.21
CA ASN A 91 20.68 6.37 -13.06
C ASN A 91 19.53 5.35 -13.03
N PRO A 92 18.44 5.62 -12.30
CA PRO A 92 17.29 4.73 -12.26
C PRO A 92 16.51 4.68 -13.58
N LEU A 93 16.54 5.73 -14.41
CA LEU A 93 15.88 5.73 -15.72
C LEU A 93 16.54 4.72 -16.65
N HIS A 94 17.88 4.65 -16.64
CA HIS A 94 18.62 3.65 -17.41
C HIS A 94 18.34 2.23 -16.90
N GLN A 95 18.28 2.05 -15.57
CA GLN A 95 17.90 0.76 -14.99
C GLN A 95 16.50 0.31 -15.41
N PHE A 96 15.53 1.24 -15.36
CA PHE A 96 14.17 0.98 -15.81
C PHE A 96 14.14 0.62 -17.29
N ASN A 97 14.80 1.40 -18.15
CA ASN A 97 14.86 1.13 -19.58
C ASN A 97 15.46 -0.26 -19.89
N THR A 98 16.48 -0.66 -19.14
CA THR A 98 17.10 -1.99 -19.26
C THR A 98 16.11 -3.11 -18.92
N TRP A 99 15.33 -2.96 -17.84
CA TRP A 99 14.32 -3.96 -17.47
C TRP A 99 13.09 -3.92 -18.38
N PHE A 100 12.72 -2.76 -18.89
CA PHE A 100 11.60 -2.58 -19.81
C PHE A 100 11.83 -3.31 -21.14
N HIS A 101 13.09 -3.39 -21.58
CA HIS A 101 13.51 -4.13 -22.78
C HIS A 101 14.00 -5.56 -22.47
N ASP A 102 13.66 -6.12 -21.31
CA ASP A 102 14.01 -7.52 -21.01
C ASP A 102 13.30 -8.44 -22.01
N SER A 103 14.05 -9.25 -22.74
CA SER A 103 13.54 -10.10 -23.82
C SER A 103 12.54 -11.17 -23.35
N ARG A 104 12.42 -11.40 -22.04
CA ARG A 104 11.43 -12.30 -21.44
C ARG A 104 10.05 -11.65 -21.28
N LEU A 105 9.95 -10.33 -21.47
CA LEU A 105 8.68 -9.63 -21.56
C LEU A 105 8.10 -9.84 -22.96
N ALA A 106 7.08 -10.69 -23.07
CA ALA A 106 6.38 -10.86 -24.34
C ALA A 106 5.66 -9.55 -24.73
N PRO A 107 5.63 -9.17 -26.02
CA PRO A 107 4.89 -7.98 -26.47
C PRO A 107 3.40 -8.01 -26.11
N SER A 108 2.80 -9.21 -26.06
CA SER A 108 1.42 -9.44 -25.65
C SER A 108 1.12 -9.13 -24.18
N SER A 109 2.16 -8.92 -23.36
CA SER A 109 2.01 -8.62 -21.93
C SER A 109 1.75 -7.13 -21.63
N SER A 110 1.77 -6.26 -22.65
CA SER A 110 1.60 -4.80 -22.53
C SER A 110 2.45 -4.22 -21.38
N PRO A 111 3.79 -4.36 -21.44
CA PRO A 111 4.70 -4.00 -20.35
C PRO A 111 4.67 -2.53 -19.94
N GLU A 112 4.16 -1.64 -20.81
CA GLU A 112 3.90 -0.23 -20.53
C GLU A 112 2.73 0.01 -19.56
N THR A 113 1.93 -1.02 -19.28
CA THR A 113 0.81 -0.95 -18.35
C THR A 113 1.31 -0.63 -16.95
N CYS A 114 0.73 0.41 -16.35
CA CYS A 114 1.12 0.89 -15.03
C CYS A 114 -0.10 1.31 -14.22
N THR A 115 -0.02 1.16 -12.91
CA THR A 115 -1.01 1.72 -11.99
C THR A 115 -0.54 3.07 -11.53
N LEU A 116 -1.32 4.13 -11.81
CA LEU A 116 -1.13 5.45 -11.23
C LEU A 116 -1.97 5.55 -9.96
N ALA A 117 -1.31 5.90 -8.85
CA ALA A 117 -1.97 6.27 -7.60
C ALA A 117 -1.77 7.78 -7.33
N THR A 118 -2.86 8.44 -6.96
CA THR A 118 -2.93 9.86 -6.60
C THR A 118 -3.79 10.01 -5.34
N ALA A 119 -3.65 11.13 -4.63
CA ALA A 119 -4.43 11.37 -3.40
C ALA A 119 -5.01 12.77 -3.38
N GLU A 120 -6.27 12.89 -2.97
CA GLU A 120 -6.94 14.18 -2.79
C GLU A 120 -6.50 14.83 -1.48
N LEU A 121 -6.17 16.13 -1.52
CA LEU A 121 -6.03 16.95 -0.31
C LEU A 121 -7.26 17.87 -0.17
N PRO A 122 -7.75 18.14 1.06
CA PRO A 122 -7.13 17.79 2.34
C PRO A 122 -7.51 16.39 2.90
N SER A 123 -8.43 15.67 2.26
CA SER A 123 -8.97 14.41 2.81
C SER A 123 -7.93 13.29 2.96
N GLY A 124 -6.87 13.32 2.15
CA GLY A 124 -5.88 12.25 2.05
C GLY A 124 -6.42 11.02 1.32
N ARG A 125 -7.61 11.10 0.69
CA ARG A 125 -8.23 9.96 0.02
C ARG A 125 -7.42 9.55 -1.20
N VAL A 126 -6.92 8.33 -1.19
CA VAL A 126 -6.16 7.75 -2.29
C VAL A 126 -7.10 7.15 -3.33
N SER A 127 -6.76 7.33 -4.60
CA SER A 127 -7.36 6.58 -5.71
C SER A 127 -6.26 6.04 -6.62
N ALA A 128 -6.52 4.91 -7.27
CA ALA A 128 -5.58 4.30 -8.19
C ALA A 128 -6.31 3.74 -9.42
N ARG A 129 -5.66 3.82 -10.58
CA ARG A 129 -6.18 3.30 -11.85
C ARG A 129 -5.05 2.93 -12.81
N ILE A 130 -5.38 2.11 -13.80
CA ILE A 130 -4.44 1.73 -14.85
C ILE A 130 -4.28 2.86 -15.88
N LEU A 131 -3.04 3.08 -16.32
CA LEU A 131 -2.63 3.91 -17.44
C LEU A 131 -1.51 3.20 -18.22
N TYR A 132 -1.11 3.78 -19.35
CA TYR A 132 0.00 3.28 -20.15
C TYR A 132 1.13 4.32 -20.17
N LEU A 133 2.34 3.88 -19.87
CA LEU A 133 3.56 4.64 -20.13
C LEU A 133 3.69 4.89 -21.64
N LYS A 134 4.07 6.10 -22.04
CA LYS A 134 4.25 6.45 -23.45
C LYS A 134 5.60 7.07 -23.75
N GLU A 135 6.17 7.82 -22.82
CA GLU A 135 7.54 8.32 -22.99
C GLU A 135 8.35 8.12 -21.71
N LEU A 136 9.63 7.84 -21.88
CA LEU A 136 10.65 8.00 -20.85
C LEU A 136 11.59 9.07 -21.33
N ASP A 137 11.70 10.17 -20.58
CA ASP A 137 12.66 11.22 -20.87
C ASP A 137 13.71 11.32 -19.76
N GLU A 138 14.65 12.26 -19.92
CA GLU A 138 15.75 12.46 -18.98
C GLU A 138 15.30 12.89 -17.57
N ARG A 139 14.03 13.30 -17.42
CA ARG A 139 13.45 13.82 -16.18
C ARG A 139 12.50 12.81 -15.53
N GLY A 140 11.82 11.95 -16.28
CA GLY A 140 10.86 11.00 -15.69
C GLY A 140 10.01 10.20 -16.68
N TRP A 141 8.92 9.65 -16.14
CA TRP A 141 7.97 8.79 -16.84
C TRP A 141 6.75 9.58 -17.27
N VAL A 142 6.37 9.51 -18.54
CA VAL A 142 5.27 10.30 -19.11
C VAL A 142 4.08 9.41 -19.43
N VAL A 143 2.93 9.83 -18.93
CA VAL A 143 1.62 9.21 -19.18
C VAL A 143 0.65 10.25 -19.76
N TYR A 144 -0.15 9.85 -20.75
CA TYR A 144 -1.13 10.72 -21.39
C TYR A 144 -2.55 10.36 -20.98
N SER A 145 -3.35 11.38 -20.67
CA SER A 145 -4.74 11.20 -20.28
C SER A 145 -5.51 12.52 -20.36
N ASN A 146 -6.82 12.47 -20.14
CA ASN A 146 -7.55 13.63 -19.62
C ASN A 146 -7.08 13.93 -18.18
N TRP A 147 -6.46 15.10 -18.00
CA TRP A 147 -6.01 15.64 -16.71
C TRP A 147 -6.75 16.93 -16.33
N GLY A 148 -7.53 17.51 -17.24
CA GLY A 148 -8.38 18.66 -16.98
C GLY A 148 -9.73 18.30 -16.34
N SER A 149 -10.06 17.01 -16.21
CA SER A 149 -11.25 16.56 -15.50
C SER A 149 -11.25 17.07 -14.05
N ARG A 150 -12.36 17.69 -13.65
CA ARG A 150 -12.60 18.16 -12.29
C ARG A 150 -13.00 17.04 -11.34
N GLU A 151 -12.93 15.81 -11.80
CA GLU A 151 -13.19 14.61 -11.04
C GLU A 151 -12.00 13.64 -11.16
N GLY A 152 -11.90 12.73 -10.18
CA GLY A 152 -10.81 11.76 -10.13
C GLY A 152 -9.42 12.41 -10.13
N LYS A 153 -8.51 11.90 -10.96
CA LYS A 153 -7.08 12.24 -10.90
C LYS A 153 -6.76 13.70 -11.26
N GLY A 154 -7.50 14.31 -12.20
CA GLY A 154 -7.22 15.69 -12.63
C GLY A 154 -7.38 16.67 -11.47
N ARG A 155 -8.54 16.63 -10.83
CA ARG A 155 -8.82 17.38 -9.59
C ARG A 155 -7.89 17.02 -8.44
N GLN A 156 -7.56 15.75 -8.24
CA GLN A 156 -6.65 15.36 -7.16
C GLN A 156 -5.28 16.02 -7.32
N VAL A 157 -4.76 16.07 -8.54
CA VAL A 157 -3.41 16.54 -8.83
C VAL A 157 -3.36 18.08 -8.94
N TRP A 158 -4.30 18.69 -9.64
CA TRP A 158 -4.29 20.14 -9.94
C TRP A 158 -5.23 20.98 -9.08
N GLY A 159 -6.10 20.33 -8.30
CA GLY A 159 -7.14 21.01 -7.53
C GLY A 159 -8.40 21.29 -8.36
N ALA A 160 -9.40 21.87 -7.70
CA ALA A 160 -10.65 22.20 -8.36
C ALA A 160 -10.55 23.47 -9.22
N GLY A 161 -9.76 24.49 -8.87
CA GLY A 161 -9.77 25.78 -9.56
C GLY A 161 -11.12 26.52 -9.48
N ASP A 162 -11.13 27.79 -9.88
CA ASP A 162 -12.21 28.75 -9.56
C ASP A 162 -13.47 28.67 -10.45
N ASN A 163 -13.43 27.93 -11.57
CA ASN A 163 -14.55 27.85 -12.52
C ASN A 163 -15.57 26.75 -12.18
N THR A 164 -16.86 26.97 -12.46
CA THR A 164 -17.97 26.08 -12.06
C THR A 164 -18.37 25.01 -13.10
N GLY A 165 -17.81 25.02 -14.32
CA GLY A 165 -18.10 24.01 -15.36
C GLY A 165 -17.35 22.69 -15.15
N THR A 166 -17.84 21.56 -15.67
CA THR A 166 -17.32 20.19 -15.43
C THR A 166 -15.96 19.84 -16.05
N ILE A 167 -15.46 20.65 -16.98
CA ILE A 167 -14.18 20.41 -17.69
C ILE A 167 -13.26 21.61 -17.51
N GLY A 168 -12.09 21.40 -16.91
CA GLY A 168 -10.99 22.37 -16.85
C GLY A 168 -9.93 22.10 -17.91
N SER A 169 -9.01 23.04 -18.12
CA SER A 169 -7.79 22.80 -18.88
C SER A 169 -6.72 22.15 -18.00
N ILE A 170 -5.75 21.50 -18.64
CA ILE A 170 -4.49 21.16 -17.96
C ILE A 170 -3.75 22.48 -17.70
N PRO A 171 -3.22 22.72 -16.48
CA PRO A 171 -2.39 23.90 -16.23
C PRO A 171 -1.12 23.85 -17.08
N ALA A 172 -0.69 25.00 -17.59
CA ALA A 172 0.62 25.10 -18.23
C ALA A 172 1.73 24.86 -17.17
N PRO A 173 2.92 24.36 -17.56
CA PRO A 173 4.04 24.13 -16.64
C PRO A 173 4.43 25.34 -15.77
N GLU A 174 4.27 26.54 -16.32
CA GLU A 174 4.50 27.84 -15.66
C GLU A 174 3.37 28.25 -14.70
N ASP A 175 2.15 27.74 -14.92
CA ASP A 175 0.93 28.13 -14.21
C ASP A 175 0.49 27.07 -13.19
N VAL A 176 1.36 26.11 -12.86
CA VAL A 176 1.03 25.06 -11.89
C VAL A 176 0.96 25.65 -10.48
N GLY A 177 -0.24 26.09 -10.10
CA GLY A 177 -0.54 26.71 -8.81
C GLY A 177 -0.26 25.82 -7.59
N ALA A 178 -0.50 26.37 -6.41
CA ALA A 178 -0.31 25.67 -5.13
C ALA A 178 -1.47 24.73 -4.77
N GLN A 179 -2.56 24.72 -5.54
CA GLN A 179 -3.74 23.89 -5.30
C GLN A 179 -3.48 22.43 -5.73
N GLY A 180 -4.25 21.50 -5.14
CA GLY A 180 -4.15 20.07 -5.43
C GLY A 180 -2.95 19.38 -4.76
N ASN A 181 -2.72 18.12 -5.13
CA ASN A 181 -1.64 17.30 -4.63
C ASN A 181 -0.83 16.70 -5.78
N LYS A 182 0.33 17.31 -6.04
CA LYS A 182 1.21 16.92 -7.14
C LYS A 182 1.93 15.60 -6.90
N TRP A 183 1.84 15.00 -5.71
CA TRP A 183 2.44 13.70 -5.45
C TRP A 183 1.69 12.58 -6.14
N GLY A 184 2.43 11.74 -6.85
CA GLY A 184 1.93 10.54 -7.50
C GLY A 184 2.87 9.36 -7.35
N ALA A 185 2.32 8.18 -7.57
CA ALA A 185 3.10 6.95 -7.65
C ALA A 185 2.70 6.13 -8.88
N LEU A 186 3.70 5.65 -9.63
CA LEU A 186 3.51 4.68 -10.71
C LEU A 186 4.03 3.31 -10.25
N THR A 187 3.27 2.26 -10.52
CA THR A 187 3.68 0.88 -10.27
C THR A 187 3.54 0.04 -11.53
N PHE A 188 4.64 -0.60 -11.93
CA PHE A 188 4.70 -1.59 -13.00
C PHE A 188 4.80 -2.99 -12.39
N LEU A 189 4.00 -3.93 -12.87
CA LEU A 189 4.06 -5.34 -12.50
C LEU A 189 4.28 -6.17 -13.76
N TRP A 190 5.44 -6.79 -13.87
CA TRP A 190 5.74 -7.73 -14.93
C TRP A 190 5.74 -9.15 -14.38
N ALA A 191 4.53 -9.74 -14.36
CA ALA A 191 4.28 -11.03 -13.73
C ALA A 191 5.12 -12.16 -14.33
N SER A 192 5.30 -12.19 -15.66
CA SER A 192 6.04 -13.23 -16.38
C SER A 192 7.52 -13.33 -15.98
N VAL A 193 8.11 -12.20 -15.59
CA VAL A 193 9.51 -12.11 -15.14
C VAL A 193 9.61 -11.87 -13.64
N GLU A 194 8.49 -11.96 -12.91
CA GLU A 194 8.43 -11.79 -11.45
C GLU A 194 9.12 -10.51 -10.96
N ARG A 195 8.89 -9.38 -11.65
CA ARG A 195 9.47 -8.08 -11.30
C ARG A 195 8.39 -7.03 -11.09
N GLN A 196 8.74 -6.06 -10.26
CA GLN A 196 7.94 -4.87 -10.02
C GLN A 196 8.86 -3.66 -9.99
N VAL A 197 8.39 -2.55 -10.57
CA VAL A 197 9.03 -1.24 -10.42
C VAL A 197 8.04 -0.28 -9.80
N ARG A 198 8.46 0.44 -8.76
CA ARG A 198 7.66 1.51 -8.13
C ARG A 198 8.40 2.83 -8.30
N ILE A 199 7.69 3.87 -8.70
CA ILE A 199 8.20 5.22 -8.86
C ILE A 199 7.32 6.12 -8.01
N GLU A 200 7.93 6.96 -7.17
CA GLU A 200 7.23 7.93 -6.33
C GLU A 200 7.85 9.30 -6.56
N GLY A 201 7.03 10.34 -6.75
CA GLY A 201 7.54 11.67 -7.05
C GLY A 201 6.46 12.70 -7.37
N ILE A 202 6.88 13.77 -8.05
CA ILE A 202 6.04 14.92 -8.38
C ILE A 202 5.56 14.81 -9.83
N LEU A 203 4.26 15.01 -10.02
CA LEU A 203 3.62 15.11 -11.31
C LEU A 203 3.76 16.54 -11.84
N GLU A 204 4.23 16.66 -13.08
CA GLU A 204 4.38 17.90 -13.81
C GLU A 204 3.69 17.80 -15.18
N PRO A 205 2.84 18.77 -15.57
CA PRO A 205 2.26 18.76 -16.90
C PRO A 205 3.35 18.98 -17.96
N LEU A 206 3.16 18.36 -19.12
CA LEU A 206 3.92 18.71 -20.32
C LEU A 206 3.45 20.06 -20.87
N SER A 207 4.30 20.69 -21.68
CA SER A 207 3.87 21.80 -22.52
C SER A 207 2.79 21.35 -23.52
N ARG A 208 2.01 22.31 -24.02
CA ARG A 208 0.95 22.02 -24.99
C ARG A 208 1.53 21.49 -26.28
N GLU A 209 2.68 22.01 -26.69
CA GLU A 209 3.42 21.61 -27.88
C GLU A 209 3.92 20.16 -27.75
N GLU A 210 4.49 19.79 -26.61
CA GLU A 210 4.89 18.39 -26.36
C GLU A 210 3.70 17.42 -26.35
N SER A 211 2.56 17.87 -25.84
CA SER A 211 1.34 17.06 -25.84
C SER A 211 0.73 16.88 -27.23
N GLU A 212 0.80 17.93 -28.06
CA GLU A 212 0.31 17.92 -29.45
C GLU A 212 1.08 16.91 -30.31
N LEU A 213 2.40 16.80 -30.12
CA LEU A 213 3.25 15.85 -30.87
C LEU A 213 2.75 14.41 -30.71
N TYR A 214 2.52 13.97 -29.47
CA TYR A 214 1.98 12.62 -29.24
C TYR A 214 0.50 12.53 -29.65
N TRP A 215 -0.30 13.58 -29.45
CA TRP A 215 -1.71 13.60 -29.85
C TRP A 215 -1.92 13.30 -31.33
N GLN A 216 -1.08 13.87 -32.20
CA GLN A 216 -1.12 13.66 -33.65
C GLN A 216 -0.81 12.23 -34.07
N THR A 217 -0.09 11.46 -33.25
CA THR A 217 0.16 10.03 -33.51
C THR A 217 -1.04 9.13 -33.24
N ARG A 218 -2.04 9.63 -32.49
CA ARG A 218 -3.21 8.83 -32.13
C ARG A 218 -4.12 8.65 -33.33
N GLU A 219 -4.68 7.46 -33.45
CA GLU A 219 -5.70 7.17 -34.45
C GLU A 219 -6.90 8.14 -34.32
N ARG A 220 -7.49 8.49 -35.46
CA ARG A 220 -8.58 9.47 -35.53
C ARG A 220 -9.75 9.11 -34.60
N GLY A 221 -10.17 7.84 -34.55
CA GLY A 221 -11.23 7.40 -33.63
C GLY A 221 -10.87 7.62 -32.16
N SER A 222 -9.60 7.44 -31.79
CA SER A 222 -9.06 7.73 -30.46
C SER A 222 -9.07 9.24 -30.13
N GLN A 223 -8.83 10.09 -31.12
CA GLN A 223 -8.90 11.55 -30.98
C GLN A 223 -10.35 12.00 -30.78
N ILE A 224 -11.29 11.47 -31.59
CA ILE A 224 -12.73 11.73 -31.48
C ILE A 224 -13.26 11.28 -30.13
N GLY A 225 -12.94 10.05 -29.71
CA GLY A 225 -13.37 9.52 -28.41
C GLY A 225 -12.87 10.34 -27.23
N ALA A 226 -11.67 10.93 -27.33
CA ALA A 226 -11.16 11.83 -26.29
C ALA A 226 -11.91 13.17 -26.25
N TRP A 227 -12.38 13.70 -27.38
CA TRP A 227 -13.25 14.89 -27.42
C TRP A 227 -14.66 14.60 -26.90
N ALA A 228 -15.21 13.41 -27.19
CA ALA A 228 -16.54 12.99 -26.77
C ALA A 228 -16.63 12.64 -25.27
N SER A 229 -15.52 12.18 -24.67
CA SER A 229 -15.50 11.66 -23.30
C SER A 229 -15.19 12.72 -22.26
N TRP A 230 -16.18 13.02 -21.41
CA TRP A 230 -15.99 13.80 -20.19
C TRP A 230 -15.53 12.86 -19.09
N GLN A 231 -14.25 12.47 -19.17
CA GLN A 231 -13.71 11.38 -18.40
C GLN A 231 -14.00 11.52 -16.89
N SER A 232 -14.52 10.44 -16.31
CA SER A 232 -14.88 10.28 -14.90
C SER A 232 -16.18 10.96 -14.45
N GLN A 233 -16.82 11.79 -15.29
CA GLN A 233 -18.14 12.34 -15.01
C GLN A 233 -19.17 11.22 -14.82
N GLU A 234 -19.99 11.34 -13.77
CA GLU A 234 -21.16 10.49 -13.59
C GLU A 234 -22.18 10.73 -14.71
N LEU A 235 -22.60 9.66 -15.39
CA LEU A 235 -23.62 9.71 -16.44
C LEU A 235 -24.98 9.25 -15.93
N TRP A 236 -24.98 8.36 -14.95
CA TRP A 236 -26.17 7.72 -14.41
C TRP A 236 -25.90 7.21 -13.00
N SER A 237 -26.93 7.28 -12.15
CA SER A 237 -26.96 6.63 -10.84
C SER A 237 -28.29 5.89 -10.64
N GLY A 238 -28.20 4.71 -10.02
CA GLY A 238 -29.34 3.89 -9.66
C GLY A 238 -29.44 3.74 -8.15
N GLU A 239 -30.59 4.09 -7.58
CA GLU A 239 -30.89 3.77 -6.18
C GLU A 239 -31.11 2.26 -6.01
N PRO A 240 -30.60 1.62 -4.94
CA PRO A 240 -30.62 0.16 -4.78
C PRO A 240 -32.01 -0.47 -4.90
N LEU A 241 -33.07 0.23 -4.46
CA LEU A 241 -34.46 -0.24 -4.55
C LEU A 241 -34.93 -0.39 -6.00
N HIS A 242 -34.61 0.59 -6.86
CA HIS A 242 -34.97 0.56 -8.28
C HIS A 242 -34.18 -0.49 -9.07
N LEU A 243 -32.93 -0.73 -8.68
CA LEU A 243 -32.09 -1.78 -9.27
C LEU A 243 -32.64 -3.18 -8.97
N ALA A 244 -33.09 -3.43 -7.75
CA ALA A 244 -33.63 -4.73 -7.34
C ALA A 244 -34.94 -5.10 -8.03
N GLU A 245 -35.82 -4.12 -8.28
CA GLU A 245 -37.07 -4.32 -9.02
C GLU A 245 -36.81 -4.65 -10.50
N ASN A 246 -35.83 -3.99 -11.12
CA ASN A 246 -35.51 -4.18 -12.53
C ASN A 246 -34.67 -5.44 -12.79
N GLN A 247 -33.75 -5.81 -11.88
CA GLN A 247 -33.05 -7.10 -11.93
C GLN A 247 -34.00 -8.30 -11.78
N ARG A 248 -35.12 -8.14 -11.06
CA ARG A 248 -36.15 -9.20 -10.97
C ARG A 248 -36.97 -9.35 -12.24
N ARG A 249 -37.11 -8.29 -13.05
CA ARG A 249 -37.85 -8.33 -14.33
C ARG A 249 -37.05 -8.99 -15.46
N LYS A 250 -35.72 -8.89 -15.39
CA LYS A 250 -34.80 -9.53 -16.33
C LYS A 250 -34.07 -10.65 -15.62
N SER A 251 -34.59 -11.87 -15.74
CA SER A 251 -33.75 -13.03 -15.48
C SER A 251 -32.50 -12.93 -16.37
N VAL A 252 -31.37 -12.58 -15.76
CA VAL A 252 -29.98 -12.72 -16.25
C VAL A 252 -29.65 -14.22 -16.49
N ALA A 253 -30.66 -15.04 -16.73
CA ALA A 253 -30.62 -16.48 -16.88
C ALA A 253 -30.48 -16.83 -18.36
N LYS A 254 -29.37 -16.43 -18.99
CA LYS A 254 -28.75 -17.15 -20.12
C LYS A 254 -27.53 -16.49 -20.79
N LEU A 255 -26.81 -15.57 -20.15
CA LEU A 255 -25.60 -15.01 -20.77
C LEU A 255 -24.38 -15.93 -20.65
N GLN A 256 -24.44 -17.08 -21.33
CA GLN A 256 -23.26 -17.84 -21.78
C GLN A 256 -22.72 -17.20 -23.06
N GLY A 257 -22.35 -15.91 -23.01
CA GLY A 257 -21.57 -15.25 -24.07
C GLY A 257 -22.31 -14.60 -25.23
N GLU A 258 -23.64 -14.69 -25.36
CA GLU A 258 -24.39 -14.01 -26.43
C GLU A 258 -25.26 -12.87 -25.89
N VAL A 259 -24.89 -11.62 -26.19
CA VAL A 259 -25.68 -10.42 -25.83
C VAL A 259 -27.00 -10.43 -26.62
N PRO A 260 -28.18 -10.37 -25.96
CA PRO A 260 -29.47 -10.32 -26.65
C PRO A 260 -29.56 -9.10 -27.58
N VAL A 261 -30.15 -9.30 -28.76
CA VAL A 261 -30.29 -8.27 -29.80
C VAL A 261 -31.18 -7.11 -29.36
N ASP A 262 -32.07 -7.35 -28.39
CA ASP A 262 -33.03 -6.40 -27.82
C ASP A 262 -32.58 -5.83 -26.46
N ILE A 263 -31.30 -5.98 -26.09
CA ILE A 263 -30.81 -5.49 -24.80
C ILE A 263 -31.04 -3.99 -24.65
N ASP A 264 -30.79 -3.21 -25.70
CA ASP A 264 -30.96 -1.75 -25.70
C ASP A 264 -32.42 -1.31 -25.62
N GLU A 265 -33.38 -2.14 -26.05
CA GLU A 265 -34.82 -1.85 -25.99
C GLU A 265 -35.44 -2.20 -24.63
N THR A 266 -34.85 -3.17 -23.94
CA THR A 266 -35.40 -3.71 -22.69
C THR A 266 -34.71 -3.17 -21.45
N ASP A 267 -33.50 -2.60 -21.58
CA ASP A 267 -32.70 -2.13 -20.43
C ASP A 267 -32.96 -0.70 -20.00
N ILE A 268 -32.56 -0.41 -18.77
CA ILE A 268 -32.57 0.96 -18.26
C ILE A 268 -31.48 1.73 -19.02
N ASP A 269 -31.79 2.92 -19.53
CA ASP A 269 -30.76 3.82 -20.05
C ASP A 269 -29.83 4.25 -18.90
N ASP A 270 -28.61 3.71 -18.94
CA ASP A 270 -27.53 3.93 -17.99
C ASP A 270 -26.52 4.98 -18.48
N GLY A 271 -26.87 5.72 -19.54
CA GLY A 271 -26.02 6.72 -20.17
C GLY A 271 -25.18 6.17 -21.33
N ARG A 272 -25.31 4.90 -21.71
CA ARG A 272 -24.65 4.35 -22.91
C ARG A 272 -25.06 5.09 -24.19
N ALA A 273 -26.35 5.35 -24.38
CA ALA A 273 -26.87 6.07 -25.54
C ALA A 273 -26.31 7.50 -25.64
N LEU A 274 -26.16 8.18 -24.49
CA LEU A 274 -25.55 9.50 -24.41
C LEU A 274 -24.08 9.50 -24.86
N LEU A 275 -23.30 8.46 -24.51
CA LEU A 275 -21.91 8.34 -24.95
C LEU A 275 -21.82 8.18 -26.48
N GLU A 276 -22.68 7.36 -27.06
CA GLU A 276 -22.72 7.15 -28.51
C GLU A 276 -23.15 8.41 -29.25
N GLN A 277 -24.13 9.14 -28.72
CA GLN A 277 -24.54 10.41 -29.28
C GLN A 277 -23.38 11.42 -29.25
N ARG A 278 -22.65 11.54 -28.13
CA ARG A 278 -21.47 12.42 -28.04
C ARG A 278 -20.38 12.06 -29.05
N VAL A 279 -20.17 10.77 -29.32
CA VAL A 279 -19.23 10.32 -30.36
C VAL A 279 -19.71 10.78 -31.74
N LYS A 280 -20.98 10.53 -32.09
CA LYS A 280 -21.56 10.99 -33.37
C LYS A 280 -21.47 12.50 -33.54
N ASP A 281 -21.75 13.27 -32.49
CA ASP A 281 -21.65 14.74 -32.50
C ASP A 281 -20.20 15.19 -32.79
N MET A 282 -19.20 14.52 -32.20
CA MET A 282 -17.80 14.83 -32.44
C MET A 282 -17.32 14.37 -33.82
N GLU A 283 -17.79 13.22 -34.31
CA GLU A 283 -17.56 12.76 -35.68
C GLU A 283 -18.05 13.81 -36.67
N GLN A 284 -19.31 14.26 -36.53
CA GLN A 284 -19.92 15.31 -37.34
C GLN A 284 -19.14 16.62 -37.26
N ARG A 285 -18.79 17.06 -36.06
CA ARG A 285 -18.01 18.30 -35.83
C ARG A 285 -16.67 18.30 -36.56
N PHE A 286 -16.02 17.15 -36.65
CA PHE A 286 -14.71 17.00 -37.27
C PHE A 286 -14.76 16.39 -38.68
N VAL A 287 -15.93 16.35 -39.33
CA VAL A 287 -16.01 15.97 -40.76
C VAL A 287 -15.18 16.95 -41.59
N GLY A 288 -14.33 16.41 -42.48
CA GLY A 288 -13.47 17.21 -43.36
C GLY A 288 -12.28 17.88 -42.66
N VAL A 289 -12.16 17.79 -41.34
CA VAL A 289 -10.99 18.31 -40.59
C VAL A 289 -9.86 17.29 -40.65
N GLU A 290 -8.79 17.59 -41.38
CA GLU A 290 -7.65 16.68 -41.55
C GLU A 290 -6.95 16.39 -40.22
N THR A 291 -6.56 17.45 -39.49
CA THR A 291 -5.90 17.35 -38.18
C THR A 291 -6.84 17.80 -37.07
N ILE A 292 -7.29 16.86 -36.23
CA ILE A 292 -8.12 17.17 -35.07
C ILE A 292 -7.25 17.83 -33.99
N PRO A 293 -7.62 19.02 -33.48
CA PRO A 293 -6.80 19.72 -32.48
C PRO A 293 -6.79 18.99 -31.14
N LEU A 294 -5.71 19.15 -30.38
CA LEU A 294 -5.60 18.72 -28.99
C LEU A 294 -6.67 19.40 -28.10
N PRO A 295 -7.53 18.64 -27.40
CA PRO A 295 -8.45 19.19 -26.43
C PRO A 295 -7.69 19.85 -25.26
N PRO A 296 -8.20 20.98 -24.71
CA PRO A 296 -7.51 21.71 -23.62
C PRO A 296 -7.37 20.92 -22.32
N PHE A 297 -8.18 19.88 -22.13
CA PHE A 297 -8.21 19.02 -20.94
C PHE A 297 -7.37 17.73 -21.09
N TRP A 298 -6.80 17.49 -22.28
CA TRP A 298 -6.05 16.28 -22.60
C TRP A 298 -4.58 16.62 -22.82
N GLY A 299 -3.67 15.79 -22.33
CA GLY A 299 -2.24 16.01 -22.50
C GLY A 299 -1.38 15.01 -21.74
N GLY A 300 -0.08 15.21 -21.82
CA GLY A 300 0.90 14.42 -21.09
C GLY A 300 1.20 15.00 -19.71
N VAL A 301 1.41 14.12 -18.74
CA VAL A 301 1.95 14.47 -17.43
C VAL A 301 3.14 13.56 -17.16
N ARG A 302 4.22 14.18 -16.67
CA ARG A 302 5.47 13.53 -16.30
C ARG A 302 5.51 13.30 -14.80
N LEU A 303 5.84 12.09 -14.37
CA LEU A 303 6.25 11.81 -12.99
C LEU A 303 7.76 11.97 -12.87
N VAL A 304 8.19 13.07 -12.24
CA VAL A 304 9.58 13.32 -11.86
C VAL A 304 9.88 12.57 -10.56
N PRO A 305 10.79 11.58 -10.58
CA PRO A 305 11.02 10.71 -9.44
C PRO A 305 11.73 11.40 -8.28
N GLU A 306 11.26 11.15 -7.07
CA GLU A 306 12.02 11.34 -5.82
C GLU A 306 12.56 10.00 -5.30
N SER A 307 11.87 8.90 -5.59
CA SER A 307 12.38 7.56 -5.38
C SER A 307 11.93 6.55 -6.44
N VAL A 308 12.75 5.53 -6.66
CA VAL A 308 12.49 4.43 -7.59
C VAL A 308 12.89 3.12 -6.94
N GLU A 309 11.98 2.17 -6.79
CA GLU A 309 12.24 0.84 -6.25
C GLU A 309 12.15 -0.22 -7.35
N PHE A 310 13.19 -1.04 -7.44
CA PHE A 310 13.27 -2.24 -8.26
C PHE A 310 13.15 -3.47 -7.36
N TRP A 311 12.11 -4.26 -7.58
CA TRP A 311 11.79 -5.46 -6.82
C TRP A 311 11.87 -6.68 -7.74
N GLN A 312 12.46 -7.77 -7.24
CA GLN A 312 12.58 -9.05 -7.94
C GLN A 312 12.18 -10.23 -7.05
N GLY A 313 11.30 -11.06 -7.58
CA GLY A 313 10.80 -12.28 -6.96
C GLY A 313 11.89 -13.32 -6.70
N ARG A 314 11.76 -14.04 -5.57
CA ARG A 314 12.70 -15.09 -5.14
C ARG A 314 11.92 -16.25 -4.52
N LYS A 315 12.36 -17.48 -4.81
CA LYS A 315 11.77 -18.73 -4.29
C LYS A 315 11.62 -18.72 -2.76
N SER A 316 12.63 -18.20 -2.05
CA SER A 316 12.69 -18.16 -0.59
C SER A 316 11.80 -17.09 0.05
N ARG A 317 11.07 -16.27 -0.73
CA ARG A 317 10.37 -15.06 -0.28
C ARG A 317 11.29 -13.94 0.25
N LEU A 318 12.60 -14.16 0.27
CA LEU A 318 13.59 -13.12 0.50
C LEU A 318 13.86 -12.38 -0.80
N HIS A 319 12.89 -11.55 -1.19
CA HIS A 319 12.91 -10.76 -2.41
C HIS A 319 14.07 -9.76 -2.44
N ASP A 320 14.64 -9.57 -3.63
CA ASP A 320 15.66 -8.54 -3.82
C ASP A 320 14.97 -7.20 -4.07
N ARG A 321 15.34 -6.18 -3.29
CA ARG A 321 14.74 -4.85 -3.33
C ARG A 321 15.83 -3.80 -3.33
N PHE A 322 15.93 -3.03 -4.40
CA PHE A 322 16.83 -1.90 -4.52
C PHE A 322 16.05 -0.62 -4.73
N ARG A 323 16.27 0.37 -3.86
CA ARG A 323 15.64 1.69 -3.94
C ARG A 323 16.67 2.75 -4.23
N TYR A 324 16.43 3.52 -5.29
CA TYR A 324 17.06 4.79 -5.57
C TYR A 324 16.29 5.89 -4.84
N VAL A 325 17.01 6.75 -4.12
CA VAL A 325 16.46 7.93 -3.47
C VAL A 325 17.24 9.13 -3.96
N ARG A 326 16.54 10.16 -4.43
CA ARG A 326 17.17 11.38 -4.92
C ARG A 326 17.89 12.09 -3.77
N ILE A 327 19.08 12.63 -4.04
CA ILE A 327 19.84 13.40 -3.05
C ILE A 327 19.43 14.87 -3.15
N GLU A 328 18.86 15.41 -2.06
CA GLU A 328 18.47 16.83 -1.97
C GLU A 328 19.65 17.76 -2.28
N GLY A 329 19.39 18.85 -3.00
CA GLY A 329 20.41 19.84 -3.39
C GLY A 329 21.29 19.43 -4.58
N SER A 330 21.22 18.19 -5.06
CA SER A 330 21.87 17.76 -6.30
C SER A 330 20.96 18.08 -7.51
N GLY A 331 21.24 19.17 -8.22
CA GLY A 331 20.42 19.54 -9.39
C GLY A 331 20.45 20.99 -9.85
N VAL A 332 21.18 21.89 -9.19
CA VAL A 332 21.41 23.23 -9.75
C VAL A 332 22.34 23.10 -10.96
N GLY A 333 21.76 23.11 -12.17
CA GLY A 333 22.51 23.14 -13.44
C GLY A 333 22.99 21.80 -14.01
N GLY A 334 22.61 20.63 -13.45
CA GLY A 334 23.03 19.34 -13.98
C GLY A 334 22.50 18.12 -13.21
N LYS A 335 22.33 17.01 -13.95
CA LYS A 335 21.84 15.66 -13.58
C LYS A 335 21.65 15.37 -12.09
N ALA A 336 20.44 14.92 -11.72
CA ALA A 336 20.11 14.46 -10.37
C ALA A 336 21.06 13.34 -9.90
N GLN A 337 21.54 13.44 -8.66
CA GLN A 337 22.31 12.37 -8.02
C GLN A 337 21.41 11.46 -7.19
N TRP A 338 21.77 10.18 -7.15
CA TRP A 338 20.96 9.13 -6.57
C TRP A 338 21.75 8.33 -5.55
N ARG A 339 21.10 8.06 -4.40
CA ARG A 339 21.59 7.10 -3.41
C ARG A 339 20.87 5.77 -3.62
N VAL A 340 21.61 4.68 -3.77
CA VAL A 340 21.04 3.33 -3.88
C VAL A 340 21.06 2.63 -2.52
N GLN A 341 19.95 1.99 -2.17
CA GLN A 341 19.76 1.27 -0.90
C GLN A 341 19.18 -0.11 -1.18
N ARG A 342 19.65 -1.15 -0.47
CA ARG A 342 18.96 -2.44 -0.41
C ARG A 342 17.93 -2.40 0.71
N LEU A 343 16.70 -2.81 0.41
CA LEU A 343 15.62 -2.88 1.41
C LEU A 343 15.42 -4.32 1.87
N SER A 344 14.97 -4.49 3.11
CA SER A 344 14.48 -5.79 3.60
C SER A 344 13.26 -6.22 2.77
N PRO A 345 13.08 -7.51 2.46
CA PRO A 345 11.88 -8.03 1.82
C PRO A 345 10.61 -7.79 2.64
N THR A 346 10.72 -7.79 3.97
CA THR A 346 9.64 -7.43 4.89
C THR A 346 9.61 -5.92 5.14
N VAL A 347 8.41 -5.33 5.13
CA VAL A 347 8.22 -3.92 5.51
C VAL A 347 8.43 -3.79 7.03
N HIS A 348 9.64 -3.45 7.46
CA HIS A 348 9.82 -2.83 8.76
C HIS A 348 9.46 -1.36 8.62
N ASN A 349 8.37 -0.94 9.26
CA ASN A 349 7.96 0.44 9.35
C ASN A 349 8.91 1.18 10.32
N ASN A 350 10.13 1.47 9.87
CA ASN A 350 11.02 2.37 10.57
C ASN A 350 10.53 3.79 10.29
N GLY A 351 10.08 4.47 11.34
CA GLY A 351 9.42 5.78 11.28
C GLY A 351 10.08 6.76 10.32
N PHE A 352 9.26 7.47 9.56
CA PHE A 352 9.66 8.56 8.69
C PHE A 352 10.58 9.55 9.43
N PRO A 353 11.71 9.97 8.85
CA PRO A 353 12.41 11.15 9.32
C PRO A 353 11.65 12.38 8.82
N THR A 354 10.70 12.89 9.59
CA THR A 354 10.10 14.20 9.32
C THR A 354 11.11 15.28 9.68
N ARG A 355 11.83 15.78 8.67
CA ARG A 355 12.55 17.06 8.78
C ARG A 355 12.01 18.04 7.76
N THR A 356 10.83 18.59 8.05
CA THR A 356 10.37 19.82 7.43
C THR A 356 9.85 20.72 8.54
N LYS A 357 10.60 21.80 8.83
CA LYS A 357 10.11 22.90 9.65
C LYS A 357 8.97 23.57 8.88
N VAL A 358 7.74 23.32 9.28
CA VAL A 358 6.59 24.13 8.86
C VAL A 358 6.34 25.12 9.99
N HIS A 359 6.37 26.41 9.64
CA HIS A 359 6.05 27.51 10.55
C HIS A 359 4.63 27.36 11.12
N ASP A 360 4.50 27.74 12.38
CA ASP A 360 3.30 27.65 13.21
C ASP A 360 2.06 28.31 12.55
N PHE A 361 0.98 27.54 12.43
CA PHE A 361 -0.40 28.05 12.38
C PHE A 361 -1.21 27.34 13.48
N PRO A 362 -2.01 28.06 14.29
CA PRO A 362 -2.73 27.48 15.40
C PRO A 362 -4.04 26.87 14.90
N LEU A 363 -4.21 25.56 15.07
CA LEU A 363 -5.51 24.90 14.95
C LEU A 363 -5.74 24.03 16.20
N ASP A 364 -6.62 24.53 17.05
CA ASP A 364 -7.23 23.81 18.16
C ASP A 364 -8.15 22.71 17.63
N SER A 365 -7.72 21.44 17.74
CA SER A 365 -8.64 20.29 17.91
C SER A 365 -7.90 19.05 18.45
N PRO A 366 -8.48 18.28 19.39
CA PRO A 366 -7.76 17.19 20.07
C PRO A 366 -7.76 15.89 19.24
N ARG A 367 -6.60 15.48 18.73
CA ARG A 367 -6.43 14.18 18.07
C ARG A 367 -6.34 13.04 19.09
N PHE A 368 -7.36 12.18 19.09
CA PHE A 368 -7.37 10.87 19.72
C PHE A 368 -6.52 9.89 18.88
N GLY A 369 -5.35 9.49 19.38
CA GLY A 369 -4.56 8.44 18.68
C GLY A 369 -3.16 8.13 19.22
N GLU A 370 -2.49 9.08 19.89
CA GLU A 370 -1.08 8.90 20.27
C GLU A 370 -0.81 8.41 21.70
N ARG A 371 -1.84 8.02 22.46
CA ARG A 371 -1.70 7.75 23.91
C ARG A 371 -1.10 6.39 24.30
N ARG A 372 -0.94 5.43 23.39
CA ARG A 372 -0.53 4.05 23.78
C ARG A 372 0.98 3.82 23.83
N ILE A 373 1.79 4.45 22.99
CA ILE A 373 3.24 4.17 22.94
C ILE A 373 4.01 5.04 23.94
N ARG A 374 3.61 6.31 24.12
CA ARG A 374 4.21 7.19 25.15
C ARG A 374 3.93 6.73 26.58
N CYS A 375 2.84 6.02 26.85
CA CYS A 375 2.52 5.50 28.17
C CYS A 375 3.44 4.33 28.58
N VAL A 376 3.85 3.50 27.60
CA VAL A 376 4.77 2.38 27.83
C VAL A 376 6.21 2.86 27.98
N GLU A 377 6.66 3.82 27.17
CA GLU A 377 8.00 4.42 27.31
C GLU A 377 8.15 5.26 28.59
N ARG A 378 7.10 6.01 28.97
CA ARG A 378 7.07 6.75 30.23
C ARG A 378 6.99 5.80 31.42
N GLY A 379 6.19 4.73 31.32
CA GLY A 379 6.13 3.66 32.33
C GLY A 379 7.43 2.86 32.49
N LEU A 380 8.18 2.61 31.41
CA LEU A 380 9.51 1.95 31.46
C LEU A 380 10.59 2.88 32.03
N ARG A 381 10.55 4.19 31.73
CA ARG A 381 11.47 5.17 32.31
C ARG A 381 11.17 5.45 33.78
N GLU A 382 9.89 5.53 34.15
CA GLU A 382 9.45 5.67 35.54
C GLU A 382 9.77 4.40 36.34
N ALA A 383 9.53 3.20 35.80
CA ALA A 383 9.89 1.93 36.44
C ALA A 383 11.42 1.73 36.58
N GLY A 384 12.21 2.14 35.58
CA GLY A 384 13.67 2.17 35.69
C GLY A 384 14.14 3.08 36.83
N SER A 385 13.56 4.28 36.94
CA SER A 385 13.89 5.24 37.99
C SER A 385 13.44 4.81 39.39
N THR A 386 12.32 4.08 39.55
CA THR A 386 11.92 3.54 40.86
C THR A 386 12.76 2.32 41.28
N THR A 387 13.18 1.50 40.33
CA THR A 387 14.00 0.31 40.61
C THR A 387 15.40 0.70 41.08
N ASP A 388 16.00 1.74 40.49
CA ASP A 388 17.33 2.24 40.88
C ASP A 388 17.34 2.84 42.30
N ASN A 389 16.35 3.65 42.65
CA ASN A 389 16.27 4.28 43.97
C ASN A 389 15.98 3.28 45.11
N ASN A 390 15.09 2.32 44.88
CA ASN A 390 14.75 1.30 45.88
C ASN A 390 15.90 0.30 46.11
N THR A 391 16.63 -0.08 45.05
CA THR A 391 17.77 -0.99 45.17
C THR A 391 18.96 -0.33 45.86
N THR A 392 19.16 0.97 45.63
CA THR A 392 20.17 1.77 46.34
C THR A 392 19.86 1.88 47.83
N SER A 393 18.60 2.16 48.19
CA SER A 393 18.15 2.21 49.58
C SER A 393 18.25 0.84 50.28
N PHE A 394 17.95 -0.25 49.58
CA PHE A 394 18.10 -1.61 50.09
C PHE A 394 19.57 -2.00 50.30
N ALA A 395 20.46 -1.64 49.35
CA ALA A 395 21.90 -1.88 49.47
C ALA A 395 22.52 -1.11 50.66
N GLN A 396 22.11 0.14 50.86
CA GLN A 396 22.50 0.94 52.03
C GLN A 396 21.97 0.35 53.34
N SER A 397 20.74 -0.20 53.34
CA SER A 397 20.16 -0.86 54.52
C SER A 397 20.92 -2.15 54.89
N ILE A 398 21.36 -2.93 53.90
CA ILE A 398 22.18 -4.12 54.11
C ILE A 398 23.59 -3.73 54.60
N ALA A 399 24.21 -2.70 54.03
CA ALA A 399 25.51 -2.21 54.47
C ALA A 399 25.49 -1.79 55.94
N HIS A 400 24.43 -1.09 56.37
CA HIS A 400 24.21 -0.69 57.76
C HIS A 400 23.97 -1.89 58.69
N LEU A 401 23.25 -2.93 58.23
CA LEU A 401 22.97 -4.13 59.03
C LEU A 401 24.24 -4.96 59.34
N PHE A 402 25.21 -4.95 58.43
CA PHE A 402 26.47 -5.69 58.58
C PHE A 402 27.67 -4.81 59.00
N GLY A 403 27.45 -3.53 59.29
CA GLY A 403 28.50 -2.60 59.72
C GLY A 403 29.56 -2.34 58.64
N LEU A 404 29.19 -2.42 57.37
CA LEU A 404 30.09 -2.24 56.22
C LEU A 404 29.99 -0.80 55.68
N ASP A 405 31.12 -0.21 55.30
CA ASP A 405 31.14 1.10 54.65
C ASP A 405 30.48 1.01 53.26
N SER A 406 29.58 1.96 52.98
CA SER A 406 28.85 2.04 51.71
C SER A 406 29.80 2.41 50.57
N SER A 407 30.35 1.42 49.87
CA SER A 407 31.20 1.62 48.70
C SER A 407 30.43 1.35 47.39
N PRO A 408 30.77 2.04 46.28
CA PRO A 408 30.17 1.78 44.96
C PRO A 408 30.31 0.31 44.52
N PHE A 409 31.35 -0.38 45.01
CA PHE A 409 31.59 -1.79 44.75
C PHE A 409 30.60 -2.70 45.49
N LEU A 410 30.32 -2.41 46.77
CA LEU A 410 29.31 -3.13 47.55
C LEU A 410 27.92 -2.97 46.93
N GLU A 411 27.60 -1.76 46.46
CA GLU A 411 26.34 -1.48 45.77
C GLU A 411 26.21 -2.28 44.47
N LEU A 412 27.28 -2.36 43.68
CA LEU A 412 27.30 -3.17 42.46
C LEU A 412 27.14 -4.67 42.76
N LEU A 413 27.76 -5.17 43.83
CA LEU A 413 27.61 -6.55 44.28
C LEU A 413 26.17 -6.87 44.71
N VAL A 414 25.52 -5.99 45.49
CA VAL A 414 24.13 -6.17 45.91
C VAL A 414 23.18 -6.11 44.72
N ARG A 415 23.37 -5.14 43.80
CA ARG A 415 22.59 -5.05 42.55
C ARG A 415 22.77 -6.31 41.69
N GLY A 416 24.01 -6.79 41.57
CA GLY A 416 24.33 -8.04 40.86
C GLY A 416 23.67 -9.27 41.50
N ALA A 417 23.66 -9.36 42.83
CA ALA A 417 23.01 -10.44 43.57
C ALA A 417 21.48 -10.40 43.44
N CYS A 418 20.85 -9.22 43.54
CA CYS A 418 19.42 -9.04 43.33
C CYS A 418 19.00 -9.37 41.89
N LEU A 419 19.80 -8.95 40.89
CA LEU A 419 19.57 -9.30 39.50
C LEU A 419 19.70 -10.82 39.28
N GLY A 420 20.73 -11.44 39.85
CA GLY A 420 20.93 -12.89 39.82
C GLY A 420 19.75 -13.65 40.43
N LEU A 421 19.26 -13.21 41.59
CA LEU A 421 18.09 -13.79 42.24
C LEU A 421 16.83 -13.64 41.40
N ASN A 422 16.63 -12.47 40.78
CA ASN A 422 15.49 -12.23 39.88
C ASN A 422 15.52 -13.15 38.66
N VAL A 423 16.70 -13.31 38.04
CA VAL A 423 16.91 -14.23 36.90
C VAL A 423 16.64 -15.68 37.33
N VAL A 424 17.14 -16.11 38.48
CA VAL A 424 16.90 -17.46 39.01
C VAL A 424 15.41 -17.69 39.29
N CYS A 425 14.72 -16.75 39.92
CA CYS A 425 13.27 -16.83 40.16
C CYS A 425 12.47 -16.93 38.85
N ASN A 426 12.84 -16.16 37.83
CA ASN A 426 12.20 -16.22 36.51
C ASN A 426 12.47 -17.55 35.80
N ILE A 427 13.68 -18.09 35.88
CA ILE A 427 14.02 -19.41 35.33
C ILE A 427 13.20 -20.50 36.03
N ILE A 428 13.11 -20.47 37.36
CA ILE A 428 12.31 -21.42 38.14
C ILE A 428 10.83 -21.30 37.77
N MET A 429 10.28 -20.08 37.68
CA MET A 429 8.90 -19.84 37.27
C MET A 429 8.63 -20.40 35.88
N TRP A 430 9.51 -20.14 34.91
CA TRP A 430 9.37 -20.64 33.55
C TRP A 430 9.46 -22.16 33.50
N ALA A 431 10.36 -22.78 34.27
CA ALA A 431 10.50 -24.23 34.35
C ALA A 431 9.25 -24.90 34.98
N LEU A 432 8.72 -24.33 36.08
CA LEU A 432 7.50 -24.83 36.72
C LEU A 432 6.28 -24.65 35.82
N PHE A 433 6.15 -23.51 35.15
CA PHE A 433 5.05 -23.24 34.22
C PHE A 433 5.09 -24.19 33.01
N THR A 434 6.28 -24.40 32.43
CA THR A 434 6.47 -25.33 31.31
C THR A 434 6.14 -26.76 31.74
N ARG A 435 6.58 -27.20 32.92
CA ARG A 435 6.21 -28.52 33.47
C ARG A 435 4.70 -28.64 33.70
N ALA A 436 4.04 -27.59 34.20
CA ALA A 436 2.60 -27.56 34.40
C ALA A 436 1.84 -27.63 33.07
N LEU A 437 2.33 -26.98 32.01
CA LEU A 437 1.76 -27.08 30.66
C LEU A 437 1.87 -28.49 30.08
N THR A 438 2.98 -29.18 30.34
CA THR A 438 3.19 -30.56 29.85
C THR A 438 2.43 -31.62 30.65
N ALA A 439 2.13 -31.36 31.93
CA ALA A 439 1.40 -32.28 32.81
C ALA A 439 -0.11 -32.00 32.87
N GLY A 440 -0.53 -30.81 32.40
CA GLY A 440 -1.91 -30.37 32.45
C GLY A 440 -2.74 -30.86 31.25
N PRO A 441 -4.03 -31.19 31.45
CA PRO A 441 -4.92 -31.64 30.38
C PRO A 441 -5.35 -30.52 29.41
N SER A 442 -5.19 -29.25 29.81
CA SER A 442 -5.60 -28.07 29.04
C SER A 442 -4.65 -26.89 29.31
N THR A 443 -4.12 -26.31 28.24
CA THR A 443 -3.24 -25.12 28.27
C THR A 443 -3.94 -23.92 28.91
N VAL A 444 -5.25 -23.80 28.70
CA VAL A 444 -6.08 -22.70 29.22
C VAL A 444 -6.17 -22.78 30.75
N LYS A 445 -6.42 -23.99 31.29
CA LYS A 445 -6.49 -24.22 32.73
C LYS A 445 -5.18 -23.86 33.43
N VAL A 446 -4.05 -24.33 32.89
CA VAL A 446 -2.71 -24.06 33.46
C VAL A 446 -2.41 -22.55 33.47
N SER A 447 -2.74 -21.83 32.39
CA SER A 447 -2.50 -20.39 32.29
C SER A 447 -3.35 -19.58 33.26
N ILE A 448 -4.64 -19.92 33.41
CA ILE A 448 -5.55 -19.23 34.32
C ILE A 448 -5.15 -19.50 35.78
N THR A 449 -4.87 -20.76 36.14
CA THR A 449 -4.45 -21.13 37.50
C THR A 449 -3.13 -20.44 37.86
N ASN A 450 -2.14 -20.41 36.97
CA ASN A 450 -0.87 -19.72 37.23
C ASN A 450 -1.05 -18.21 37.47
N THR A 451 -1.90 -17.57 36.68
CA THR A 451 -2.19 -16.14 36.82
C THR A 451 -2.90 -15.85 38.15
N ALA A 452 -3.88 -16.68 38.53
CA ALA A 452 -4.58 -16.55 39.80
C ALA A 452 -3.67 -16.81 41.01
N SER A 453 -2.83 -17.84 40.96
CA SER A 453 -1.87 -18.16 42.03
C SER A 453 -0.84 -17.04 42.22
N ASN A 454 -0.30 -16.46 41.15
CA ASN A 454 0.63 -15.34 41.26
C ASN A 454 -0.02 -14.10 41.86
N PHE A 455 -1.26 -13.78 41.46
CA PHE A 455 -1.99 -12.64 42.01
C PHE A 455 -2.30 -12.81 43.51
N LEU A 456 -2.74 -14.01 43.92
CA LEU A 456 -3.04 -14.31 45.31
C LEU A 456 -1.77 -14.36 46.18
N ALA A 457 -0.71 -15.01 45.70
CA ALA A 457 0.55 -15.12 46.41
C ALA A 457 1.20 -13.74 46.61
N THR A 458 1.18 -12.88 45.59
CA THR A 458 1.74 -11.52 45.67
C THR A 458 1.02 -10.68 46.73
N ALA A 459 -0.31 -10.78 46.79
CA ALA A 459 -1.08 -10.05 47.80
C ALA A 459 -0.93 -10.62 49.21
N LEU A 460 -0.85 -11.95 49.35
CA LEU A 460 -0.57 -12.58 50.65
C LEU A 460 0.82 -12.20 51.16
N LEU A 461 1.84 -12.20 50.28
CA LEU A 461 3.17 -11.71 50.64
C LEU A 461 3.14 -10.21 50.99
N GLY A 462 2.40 -9.41 50.23
CA GLY A 462 2.11 -8.00 50.50
C GLY A 462 1.60 -7.77 51.93
N MET A 463 0.58 -8.53 52.31
CA MET A 463 -0.02 -8.45 53.64
C MET A 463 0.90 -8.96 54.76
N VAL A 464 1.64 -10.05 54.54
CA VAL A 464 2.46 -10.68 55.59
C VAL A 464 3.79 -9.96 55.77
N VAL A 465 4.46 -9.61 54.67
CA VAL A 465 5.82 -9.04 54.67
C VAL A 465 5.77 -7.52 54.84
N PHE A 466 4.85 -6.85 54.14
CA PHE A 466 4.79 -5.39 54.08
C PHE A 466 3.65 -4.79 54.91
N ARG A 467 2.84 -5.64 55.58
CA ARG A 467 1.66 -5.25 56.37
C ARG A 467 0.68 -4.35 55.62
N GLU A 468 0.59 -4.53 54.30
CA GLU A 468 -0.28 -3.75 53.44
C GLU A 468 -1.75 -4.12 53.68
N ALA A 469 -2.61 -3.10 53.84
CA ALA A 469 -4.05 -3.30 53.98
C ALA A 469 -4.70 -3.46 52.60
N VAL A 470 -5.23 -4.64 52.34
CA VAL A 470 -5.88 -4.96 51.07
C VAL A 470 -7.37 -4.58 51.12
N SER A 471 -7.85 -3.85 50.12
CA SER A 471 -9.20 -3.28 50.12
C SER A 471 -10.30 -4.33 49.94
N GLY A 472 -11.53 -4.01 50.37
CA GLY A 472 -12.69 -4.91 50.20
C GLY A 472 -13.00 -5.25 48.73
N LEU A 473 -12.75 -4.31 47.80
CA LEU A 473 -12.88 -4.57 46.35
C LEU A 473 -11.88 -5.61 45.85
N TRP A 474 -10.70 -5.69 46.47
CA TRP A 474 -9.69 -6.66 46.06
C TRP A 474 -10.13 -8.08 46.42
N TRP A 475 -10.73 -8.29 47.60
CA TRP A 475 -11.29 -9.59 47.98
C TRP A 475 -12.45 -10.02 47.07
N LEU A 476 -13.26 -9.07 46.62
CA LEU A 476 -14.29 -9.32 45.60
C LEU A 476 -13.67 -9.78 44.27
N GLY A 477 -12.59 -9.12 43.82
CA GLY A 477 -11.84 -9.52 42.63
C GLY A 477 -11.22 -10.92 42.74
N ALA A 478 -10.62 -11.24 43.89
CA ALA A 478 -10.05 -12.57 44.16
C ALA A 478 -11.13 -13.66 44.16
N ALA A 479 -12.30 -13.38 44.75
CA ALA A 479 -13.45 -14.29 44.73
C ALA A 479 -13.99 -14.52 43.31
N MET A 480 -14.06 -13.48 42.48
CA MET A 480 -14.47 -13.59 41.07
C MET A 480 -13.47 -14.41 40.23
N MET A 481 -12.17 -14.23 40.44
CA MET A 481 -11.15 -15.06 39.77
C MET A 481 -11.25 -16.53 40.19
N GLY A 482 -11.50 -16.80 41.48
CA GLY A 482 -11.74 -18.15 41.99
C GLY A 482 -12.98 -18.80 41.36
N ALA A 483 -14.10 -18.06 41.30
CA ALA A 483 -15.33 -18.52 40.64
C ALA A 483 -15.12 -18.80 39.14
N GLY A 484 -14.33 -17.96 38.45
CA GLY A 484 -13.95 -18.16 37.05
C GLY A 484 -13.13 -19.44 36.82
N CYS A 485 -12.18 -19.74 37.73
CA CYS A 485 -11.42 -20.99 37.67
C CYS A 485 -12.30 -22.23 37.85
N ILE A 486 -13.30 -22.15 38.73
CA ILE A 486 -14.27 -23.24 38.98
C ILE A 486 -15.20 -23.44 37.78
N LEU A 487 -15.74 -22.36 37.21
CA LEU A 487 -16.63 -22.39 36.04
C LEU A 487 -15.94 -22.99 34.80
N VAL A 488 -14.69 -22.60 34.54
CA VAL A 488 -13.89 -23.17 33.45
C VAL A 488 -13.57 -24.64 33.73
N GLY A 489 -13.27 -24.99 34.99
CA GLY A 489 -13.04 -26.38 35.41
C GLY A 489 -14.26 -27.29 35.29
N MET A 490 -15.48 -26.78 35.48
CA MET A 490 -16.74 -27.53 35.37
C MET A 490 -17.17 -27.77 33.92
N ARG A 491 -16.84 -26.85 33.00
CA ARG A 491 -17.23 -26.94 31.57
C ARG A 491 -16.49 -28.03 30.78
N GLU A 492 -15.29 -28.42 31.24
CA GLU A 492 -14.47 -29.46 30.59
C GLU A 492 -14.69 -30.86 31.19
N GLY A 493 -15.47 -30.98 32.28
CA GLY A 493 -15.82 -32.25 32.91
C GLY A 493 -17.24 -32.77 32.60
N ALA A 494 -17.96 -32.09 31.70
CA ALA A 494 -19.31 -32.42 31.25
C ALA A 494 -19.33 -33.03 29.85
#